data_AF-A0A5E4AP57-F1
#
_entry.id   AF-A0A5E4AP57-F1
#
_cell.length_a   1.000
_cell.length_b   1.000
_cell.length_c   1.000
_cell.angle_alpha   90.00
_cell.angle_beta   90.00
_cell.angle_gamma   90.00
#
_symmetry.space_group_name_H-M   'P 1'
#
loop_
_entity.id
_entity.type
_entity.pdbx_description
1 polymer ?
#
loop_
_entity_poly.entity_id
_entity_poly.type
_entity_poly.pdbx_seq_one_letter_code
_entity_poly.pdbx_strand_id
1 'polypeptide(L)'
;MAFETIVKKQVKKIREPCLKCVDMVISELISTVRQCTKKLQQYPRLREEMERIVTTHIREREGRTKEQVMLLIDIELAYMNTNHEDFIGFANAQQRSNQMNKKKASGNQVIRKGWLTINNIGIMKGGSKEYWFVLTAENLSWYKDDEEKEKKYMLSVDNLKLRDVEKGFMSSKHIFALFNTEQRNVYKDYRQLELACETQEEVDSWKASFLRAGVYPERVGASESEENGSDSFMHSMDPQLERQVETIRNLVDSYMAIVNKTVRDLMPKTIMHLMINNTKEFIFSELLANLYSCGDQNTLMEESAEQAQRRDEMLRMYHALKEALSIIGDINTTTVSTPMPPPVDDSWLQIAHVQPHAAAPSPRRAPSPARVAGPCSWASACWVRPGGGAPRALQAGGFP
;
A
#
# COMPACT_ATOMS: atom_id res chain seq x y z
N MET A 1 -16.69 -6.53 -35.73
CA MET A 1 -16.86 -5.07 -35.77
C MET A 1 -17.05 -4.47 -34.38
N ALA A 2 -18.11 -4.75 -33.62
CA ALA A 2 -18.31 -4.15 -32.28
C ALA A 2 -17.26 -4.55 -31.22
N PHE A 3 -16.98 -5.86 -31.08
CA PHE A 3 -15.95 -6.38 -30.16
C PHE A 3 -14.58 -5.71 -30.41
N GLU A 4 -14.12 -5.72 -31.66
CA GLU A 4 -12.83 -5.15 -32.07
C GLU A 4 -12.71 -3.67 -31.71
N THR A 5 -13.72 -2.87 -32.06
CA THR A 5 -13.70 -1.43 -31.79
C THR A 5 -13.64 -1.15 -30.29
N ILE A 6 -14.38 -1.90 -29.47
CA ILE A 6 -14.38 -1.73 -28.01
C ILE A 6 -13.04 -2.15 -27.42
N VAL A 7 -12.50 -3.30 -27.81
CA VAL A 7 -11.18 -3.77 -27.34
C VAL A 7 -10.10 -2.75 -27.72
N LYS A 8 -10.02 -2.34 -28.99
CA LYS A 8 -9.04 -1.33 -29.42
C LYS A 8 -9.17 -0.02 -28.63
N LYS A 9 -10.40 0.41 -28.32
CA LYS A 9 -10.65 1.60 -27.49
C LYS A 9 -10.17 1.42 -26.05
N GLN A 10 -10.34 0.23 -25.47
CA GLN A 10 -9.86 -0.11 -24.12
C GLN A 10 -8.32 -0.22 -24.08
N VAL A 11 -7.72 -0.97 -25.01
CA VAL A 11 -6.26 -1.16 -25.09
C VAL A 11 -5.53 0.17 -25.28
N LYS A 12 -6.06 1.11 -26.07
CA LYS A 12 -5.48 2.47 -26.20
C LYS A 12 -5.34 3.20 -24.86
N LYS A 13 -6.21 2.96 -23.88
CA LYS A 13 -6.14 3.59 -22.56
C LYS A 13 -4.99 3.05 -21.69
N ILE A 14 -4.36 1.93 -22.07
CA ILE A 14 -3.24 1.34 -21.34
C ILE A 14 -1.95 2.16 -21.53
N ARG A 15 -1.85 2.99 -22.57
CA ARG A 15 -0.66 3.82 -22.85
C ARG A 15 -0.25 4.69 -21.66
N GLU A 16 -1.20 5.44 -21.12
CA GLU A 16 -0.94 6.39 -20.03
C GLU A 16 -0.40 5.73 -18.75
N PRO A 17 -1.01 4.67 -18.19
CA PRO A 17 -0.45 4.00 -17.01
C PRO A 17 0.91 3.34 -17.29
N CYS A 18 1.16 2.83 -18.50
CA CYS A 18 2.47 2.30 -18.87
C CYS A 18 3.55 3.38 -18.92
N LEU A 19 3.28 4.53 -19.54
CA LEU A 19 4.21 5.67 -19.56
C LEU A 19 4.47 6.21 -18.15
N LYS A 20 3.43 6.34 -17.34
CA LYS A 20 3.55 6.74 -15.93
C LYS A 20 4.41 5.76 -15.13
N CYS A 21 4.32 4.46 -15.40
CA CYS A 21 5.18 3.46 -14.78
C CYS A 21 6.66 3.70 -15.11
N VAL A 22 6.97 4.01 -16.38
CA VAL A 22 8.33 4.38 -16.80
C VAL A 22 8.81 5.64 -16.06
N ASP A 23 7.98 6.67 -15.96
CA ASP A 23 8.33 7.92 -15.27
C ASP A 23 8.64 7.71 -13.78
N MET A 24 7.83 6.89 -13.09
CA MET A 24 8.07 6.56 -11.69
C MET A 24 9.39 5.83 -11.50
N VAL A 25 9.73 4.88 -12.38
CA VAL A 25 11.00 4.16 -12.31
C VAL A 25 12.19 5.09 -12.58
N ILE A 26 12.07 6.01 -13.54
CA ILE A 26 13.10 7.02 -13.82
C ILE A 26 13.34 7.90 -12.59
N SER A 27 12.27 8.37 -11.94
CA SER A 27 12.38 9.18 -10.73
C SER A 27 13.14 8.46 -9.62
N GLU A 28 12.80 7.20 -9.36
CA GLU A 28 13.48 6.38 -8.34
C GLU A 28 14.94 6.07 -8.72
N LEU A 29 15.22 5.83 -10.00
CA LEU A 29 16.58 5.58 -10.48
C LEU A 29 17.47 6.82 -10.30
N ILE A 30 17.00 8.00 -10.69
CA ILE A 30 17.71 9.27 -10.49
C ILE A 30 17.91 9.56 -8.99
N SER A 31 16.88 9.31 -8.17
CA SER A 31 16.97 9.43 -6.71
C SER A 31 18.06 8.53 -6.12
N THR A 32 18.14 7.28 -6.59
CA THR A 32 19.16 6.31 -6.18
C THR A 32 20.56 6.78 -6.57
N VAL A 33 20.74 7.27 -7.80
CA VAL A 33 22.03 7.84 -8.25
C VAL A 33 22.45 8.99 -7.34
N ARG A 34 21.56 9.93 -7.06
CA ARG A 34 21.79 11.05 -6.13
C ARG A 34 22.17 10.59 -4.73
N GLN A 35 21.53 9.55 -4.23
CA GLN A 35 21.86 9.00 -2.92
C GLN A 35 23.25 8.37 -2.90
N CYS A 36 23.63 7.65 -3.96
CA CYS A 36 24.95 7.05 -4.10
C CYS A 36 26.05 8.11 -4.23
N THR A 37 25.85 9.16 -5.04
CA THR A 37 26.84 10.21 -5.29
C THR A 37 27.11 11.09 -4.07
N LYS A 38 26.24 11.12 -3.05
CA LYS A 38 26.53 11.76 -1.75
C LYS A 38 27.83 11.25 -1.10
N LYS A 39 28.21 9.98 -1.34
CA LYS A 39 29.47 9.42 -0.84
C LYS A 39 30.72 10.08 -1.45
N LEU A 40 30.56 10.79 -2.57
CA LEU A 40 31.61 11.51 -3.28
C LEU A 40 31.70 13.00 -2.86
N GLN A 41 31.04 13.41 -1.78
CA GLN A 41 31.02 14.81 -1.31
C GLN A 41 32.41 15.43 -1.03
N GLN A 42 33.45 14.60 -0.87
CA GLN A 42 34.83 15.05 -0.72
C GLN A 42 35.38 15.73 -1.99
N TYR A 43 34.86 15.32 -3.16
CA TYR A 43 35.22 15.84 -4.47
C TYR A 43 33.97 16.43 -5.15
N PRO A 44 33.58 17.68 -4.84
CA PRO A 44 32.31 18.25 -5.27
C PRO A 44 32.16 18.29 -6.79
N ARG A 45 33.23 18.64 -7.52
CA ARG A 45 33.19 18.71 -8.99
C ARG A 45 33.01 17.32 -9.62
N LEU A 46 33.74 16.31 -9.14
CA LEU A 46 33.55 14.92 -9.55
C LEU A 46 32.12 14.43 -9.30
N ARG A 47 31.57 14.75 -8.13
CA ARG A 47 30.21 14.37 -7.75
C ARG A 47 29.18 14.95 -8.72
N GLU A 48 29.26 16.25 -8.99
CA GLU A 48 28.37 16.96 -9.91
C GLU A 48 28.45 16.38 -11.32
N GLU A 49 29.67 16.14 -11.80
CA GLU A 49 29.88 15.65 -13.15
C GLU A 49 29.44 14.20 -13.33
N MET A 50 29.68 13.33 -12.33
CA MET A 50 29.15 11.96 -12.33
C MET A 50 27.61 11.95 -12.29
N GLU A 51 27.00 12.77 -11.44
CA GLU A 51 25.53 12.88 -11.40
C GLU A 51 24.98 13.37 -12.73
N ARG A 52 25.62 14.37 -13.35
CA ARG A 52 25.23 14.93 -14.64
C ARG A 52 25.28 13.86 -15.74
N ILE A 53 26.42 13.20 -15.92
CA ILE A 53 26.61 12.18 -16.98
C ILE A 53 25.61 11.04 -16.84
N VAL A 54 25.48 10.47 -15.64
CA VAL A 54 24.57 9.34 -15.40
C VAL A 54 23.11 9.77 -15.56
N THR A 55 22.73 10.96 -15.10
CA THR A 55 21.37 11.47 -15.28
C THR A 55 21.06 11.73 -16.75
N THR A 56 21.99 12.28 -17.52
CA THR A 56 21.85 12.45 -18.97
C THR A 56 21.62 11.10 -19.66
N HIS A 57 22.43 10.09 -19.35
CA HIS A 57 22.24 8.74 -19.89
C HIS A 57 20.85 8.18 -19.57
N ILE A 58 20.41 8.30 -18.31
CA ILE A 58 19.07 7.85 -17.88
C ILE A 58 17.96 8.53 -18.69
N ARG A 59 18.07 9.83 -18.97
CA ARG A 59 17.09 10.58 -19.80
C ARG A 59 17.08 10.14 -21.26
N GLU A 60 18.23 9.78 -21.82
CA GLU A 60 18.29 9.19 -23.16
C GLU A 60 17.63 7.81 -23.18
N ARG A 61 17.87 6.99 -22.14
CA ARG A 61 17.22 5.67 -21.99
C ARG A 61 15.72 5.78 -21.76
N GLU A 62 15.25 6.85 -21.10
CA GLU A 62 13.83 7.16 -20.92
C GLU A 62 13.11 7.23 -22.27
N GLY A 63 13.62 8.05 -23.20
CA GLY A 63 13.01 8.22 -24.53
C GLY A 63 12.88 6.90 -25.28
N ARG A 64 13.98 6.14 -25.37
CA ARG A 64 14.00 4.83 -26.04
C ARG A 64 13.05 3.82 -25.39
N THR A 65 12.94 3.83 -24.07
CA THR A 65 12.04 2.91 -23.35
C THR A 65 10.58 3.28 -23.58
N LYS A 66 10.23 4.57 -23.57
CA LYS A 66 8.87 5.04 -23.85
C LYS A 66 8.44 4.69 -25.28
N GLU A 67 9.32 4.86 -26.26
CA GLU A 67 9.07 4.44 -27.64
C GLU A 67 8.80 2.93 -27.73
N GLN A 68 9.62 2.10 -27.10
CA GLN A 68 9.42 0.65 -27.11
C GLN A 68 8.11 0.24 -26.42
N VAL A 69 7.77 0.87 -25.29
CA VAL A 69 6.50 0.62 -24.59
C VAL A 69 5.31 0.97 -25.46
N MET A 70 5.37 2.10 -26.18
CA MET A 70 4.31 2.50 -27.12
C MET A 70 4.19 1.50 -28.27
N LEU A 71 5.32 1.06 -28.84
CA LEU A 71 5.34 0.04 -29.89
C LEU A 71 4.71 -1.28 -29.43
N LEU A 72 5.00 -1.74 -28.21
CA LEU A 72 4.38 -2.97 -27.67
C LEU A 72 2.86 -2.84 -27.60
N ILE A 73 2.34 -1.68 -27.20
CA ILE A 73 0.89 -1.42 -27.17
C ILE A 73 0.32 -1.30 -28.60
N ASP A 74 1.08 -0.72 -29.53
CA ASP A 74 0.69 -0.66 -30.95
C ASP A 74 0.60 -2.06 -31.58
N ILE A 75 1.45 -3.01 -31.18
CA ILE A 75 1.36 -4.41 -31.60
C ILE A 75 0.05 -5.04 -31.11
N GLU A 76 -0.33 -4.83 -29.85
CA GLU A 76 -1.62 -5.30 -29.29
C GLU A 76 -2.84 -4.69 -30.01
N LEU A 77 -2.70 -3.50 -30.59
CA LEU A 77 -3.73 -2.84 -31.39
C LEU A 77 -3.76 -3.31 -32.85
N ALA A 78 -2.62 -3.74 -33.39
CA ALA A 78 -2.49 -4.14 -34.79
C ALA A 78 -3.19 -5.47 -35.08
N TYR A 79 -3.08 -6.43 -34.16
CA TYR A 79 -3.65 -7.76 -34.34
C TYR A 79 -4.30 -8.28 -33.06
N MET A 80 -5.55 -8.75 -33.18
CA MET A 80 -6.26 -9.36 -32.07
C MET A 80 -6.30 -10.88 -32.22
N ASN A 81 -5.56 -11.59 -31.37
CA ASN A 81 -5.49 -13.05 -31.44
C ASN A 81 -6.69 -13.71 -30.74
N THR A 82 -7.76 -14.00 -31.49
CA THR A 82 -8.92 -14.74 -30.97
C THR A 82 -8.70 -16.25 -30.85
N ASN A 83 -7.53 -16.76 -31.26
CA ASN A 83 -7.14 -18.18 -31.11
C ASN A 83 -6.33 -18.43 -29.84
N HIS A 84 -6.16 -17.42 -28.98
CA HIS A 84 -5.43 -17.54 -27.72
C HIS A 84 -6.12 -18.55 -26.78
N GLU A 85 -5.34 -19.41 -26.11
CA GLU A 85 -5.86 -20.48 -25.24
C GLU A 85 -6.76 -19.98 -24.09
N ASP A 86 -6.37 -18.87 -23.46
CA ASP A 86 -7.15 -18.22 -22.40
C ASP A 86 -8.39 -17.45 -22.90
N PHE A 87 -8.62 -17.38 -24.22
CA PHE A 87 -9.79 -16.69 -24.77
C PHE A 87 -11.01 -17.61 -24.77
N ILE A 88 -12.08 -17.19 -24.10
CA ILE A 88 -13.28 -18.04 -23.92
C ILE A 88 -13.95 -18.44 -25.23
N GLY A 89 -13.79 -17.64 -26.30
CA GLY A 89 -14.45 -17.86 -27.59
C GLY A 89 -15.95 -17.51 -27.61
N PHE A 90 -16.50 -17.35 -28.81
CA PHE A 90 -17.87 -16.90 -29.04
C PHE A 90 -18.94 -17.86 -28.48
N ALA A 91 -18.73 -19.17 -28.61
CA ALA A 91 -19.68 -20.18 -28.15
C ALA A 91 -19.90 -20.15 -26.62
N ASN A 92 -18.80 -20.06 -25.86
CA ASN A 92 -18.87 -20.03 -24.39
C ASN A 92 -19.39 -18.68 -23.87
N ALA A 93 -19.08 -17.57 -24.55
CA ALA A 93 -19.61 -16.25 -24.19
C ALA A 93 -21.15 -16.21 -24.32
N GLN A 94 -21.70 -16.81 -25.38
CA GLN A 94 -23.14 -16.87 -25.58
C GLN A 94 -23.83 -17.81 -24.58
N GLN A 95 -23.20 -18.92 -24.19
CA GLN A 95 -23.74 -19.80 -23.14
C GLN A 95 -23.83 -19.10 -21.77
N ARG A 96 -22.82 -18.28 -21.41
CA ARG A 96 -22.84 -17.49 -20.17
C ARG A 96 -23.97 -16.46 -20.15
N SER A 97 -24.21 -15.79 -21.27
CA SER A 97 -25.36 -14.86 -21.42
C SER A 97 -26.71 -15.57 -21.21
N ASN A 98 -26.85 -16.81 -21.69
CA ASN A 98 -28.09 -17.59 -21.55
C ASN A 98 -28.39 -18.02 -20.12
N GLN A 99 -27.33 -18.32 -19.33
CA GLN A 99 -27.47 -18.65 -17.92
C GLN A 99 -27.89 -17.43 -17.09
N MET A 100 -27.47 -16.22 -17.48
CA MET A 100 -27.83 -14.98 -16.79
C MET A 100 -29.31 -14.62 -16.98
N ASN A 101 -29.89 -14.89 -18.16
CA ASN A 101 -31.33 -14.74 -18.37
C ASN A 101 -32.18 -15.80 -17.67
N LYS A 102 -31.67 -17.04 -17.48
CA LYS A 102 -32.33 -18.01 -16.59
C LYS A 102 -32.30 -17.60 -15.12
N LYS A 103 -31.28 -16.85 -14.68
CA LYS A 103 -31.21 -16.28 -13.32
C LYS A 103 -32.15 -15.10 -13.08
N LYS A 104 -32.53 -14.33 -14.10
CA LYS A 104 -33.60 -13.32 -14.00
C LYS A 104 -34.99 -13.93 -13.77
N ALA A 105 -35.16 -15.24 -14.04
CA ALA A 105 -36.41 -15.99 -13.81
C ALA A 105 -36.34 -16.94 -12.61
N SER A 106 -35.26 -16.94 -11.82
CA SER A 106 -35.13 -17.79 -10.62
C SER A 106 -35.46 -17.00 -9.36
N GLY A 107 -36.58 -17.37 -8.72
CA GLY A 107 -37.31 -16.73 -7.60
C GLY A 107 -36.58 -16.22 -6.34
N ASN A 108 -35.26 -16.32 -6.25
CA ASN A 108 -34.50 -16.01 -5.04
C ASN A 108 -33.48 -14.87 -5.16
N GLN A 109 -33.46 -14.13 -6.26
CA GLN A 109 -32.57 -12.96 -6.35
C GLN A 109 -33.06 -11.84 -5.42
N VAL A 110 -32.19 -11.41 -4.51
CA VAL A 110 -32.45 -10.27 -3.62
C VAL A 110 -32.46 -8.98 -4.46
N ILE A 111 -33.59 -8.28 -4.43
CA ILE A 111 -33.81 -6.99 -5.09
C ILE A 111 -33.23 -5.86 -4.24
N ARG A 112 -33.46 -5.90 -2.92
CA ARG A 112 -32.97 -4.88 -1.97
C ARG A 112 -32.85 -5.44 -0.56
N LYS A 113 -31.89 -4.92 0.19
CA LYS A 113 -31.80 -5.08 1.65
C LYS A 113 -31.72 -3.70 2.32
N GLY A 114 -32.23 -3.57 3.53
CA GLY A 114 -32.06 -2.34 4.31
C GLY A 114 -32.97 -2.28 5.53
N TRP A 115 -32.72 -1.29 6.38
CA TRP A 115 -33.53 -1.04 7.56
C TRP A 115 -34.87 -0.38 7.20
N LEU A 116 -35.95 -0.86 7.81
CA LEU A 116 -37.26 -0.22 7.79
C LEU A 116 -37.89 -0.32 9.18
N THR A 117 -38.62 0.71 9.57
CA THR A 117 -39.39 0.70 10.82
C THR A 117 -40.81 0.19 10.56
N ILE A 118 -41.27 -0.84 11.28
CA ILE A 118 -42.68 -1.23 11.26
C ILE A 118 -43.44 -0.33 12.24
N ASN A 119 -44.37 0.47 11.72
CA ASN A 119 -45.02 1.54 12.49
C ASN A 119 -46.32 1.10 13.20
N ASN A 120 -47.06 0.13 12.66
CA ASN A 120 -48.38 -0.24 13.17
C ASN A 120 -48.40 -1.37 14.24
N ILE A 121 -47.24 -1.75 14.80
CA ILE A 121 -47.18 -2.71 15.91
C ILE A 121 -47.63 -2.00 17.19
N GLY A 122 -48.77 -2.44 17.75
CA GLY A 122 -49.44 -1.77 18.86
C GLY A 122 -48.57 -1.56 20.09
N ILE A 123 -48.84 -0.48 20.84
CA ILE A 123 -48.09 -0.04 22.03
C ILE A 123 -47.98 -1.17 23.09
N MET A 124 -49.01 -2.02 23.22
CA MET A 124 -49.00 -3.18 24.14
C MET A 124 -48.06 -4.34 23.74
N LYS A 125 -47.52 -4.35 22.52
CA LYS A 125 -46.62 -5.39 22.00
C LYS A 125 -45.20 -4.88 21.69
N GLY A 126 -44.84 -3.68 22.17
CA GLY A 126 -43.46 -3.19 22.17
C GLY A 126 -43.13 -2.02 21.24
N GLY A 127 -44.13 -1.28 20.75
CA GLY A 127 -43.95 -0.03 19.99
C GLY A 127 -43.41 -0.22 18.55
N SER A 128 -43.14 0.90 17.88
CA SER A 128 -42.49 0.90 16.56
C SER A 128 -41.06 0.39 16.68
N LYS A 129 -40.73 -0.61 15.87
CA LYS A 129 -39.42 -1.28 15.90
C LYS A 129 -38.82 -1.32 14.52
N GLU A 130 -37.51 -1.14 14.48
CA GLU A 130 -36.70 -1.25 13.28
C GLU A 130 -36.29 -2.70 13.06
N TYR A 131 -36.35 -3.14 11.81
CA TYR A 131 -35.95 -4.47 11.39
C TYR A 131 -35.14 -4.38 10.11
N TRP A 132 -34.30 -5.39 9.88
CA TRP A 132 -33.56 -5.54 8.63
C TRP A 132 -34.43 -6.27 7.61
N PHE A 133 -34.81 -5.60 6.53
CA PHE A 133 -35.66 -6.14 5.48
C PHE A 133 -34.84 -6.65 4.31
N VAL A 134 -35.28 -7.76 3.73
CA VAL A 134 -34.75 -8.38 2.52
C VAL A 134 -35.92 -8.61 1.57
N LEU A 135 -35.94 -7.85 0.46
CA LEU A 135 -36.92 -7.96 -0.61
C LEU A 135 -36.34 -8.82 -1.74
N THR A 136 -37.04 -9.88 -2.10
CA THR A 136 -36.80 -10.68 -3.31
C THR A 136 -37.95 -10.49 -4.30
N ALA A 137 -37.86 -11.11 -5.48
CA ALA A 137 -38.94 -11.10 -6.47
C ALA A 137 -40.22 -11.83 -6.01
N GLU A 138 -40.13 -12.68 -4.99
CA GLU A 138 -41.24 -13.50 -4.51
C GLU A 138 -41.65 -13.19 -3.07
N ASN A 139 -40.71 -12.72 -2.24
CA ASN A 139 -40.94 -12.57 -0.80
C ASN A 139 -40.31 -11.30 -0.24
N LEU A 140 -41.01 -10.69 0.72
CA LEU A 140 -40.48 -9.69 1.65
C LEU A 140 -40.24 -10.36 3.00
N SER A 141 -38.98 -10.53 3.39
CA SER A 141 -38.59 -11.08 4.70
C SER A 141 -38.00 -9.99 5.58
N TRP A 142 -38.15 -10.11 6.90
CA TRP A 142 -37.42 -9.25 7.84
C TRP A 142 -36.84 -10.02 9.02
N TYR A 143 -35.74 -9.48 9.53
CA TYR A 143 -34.85 -10.07 10.51
C TYR A 143 -34.67 -9.12 11.69
N LYS A 144 -34.24 -9.67 12.83
CA LYS A 144 -33.93 -8.87 14.01
C LYS A 144 -32.82 -7.84 13.74
N ASP A 145 -31.82 -8.23 12.95
CA ASP A 145 -30.61 -7.50 12.63
C ASP A 145 -30.08 -7.86 11.22
N ASP A 146 -29.05 -7.15 10.77
CA ASP A 146 -28.39 -7.33 9.48
C ASP A 146 -27.51 -8.59 9.39
N GLU A 147 -27.31 -9.31 10.50
CA GLU A 147 -26.67 -10.62 10.51
C GLU A 147 -27.56 -11.72 9.90
N GLU A 148 -28.85 -11.45 9.69
CA GLU A 148 -29.83 -12.34 9.04
C GLU A 148 -29.98 -13.72 9.69
N LYS A 149 -29.59 -13.85 10.98
CA LYS A 149 -29.64 -15.12 11.73
C LYS A 149 -31.05 -15.43 12.24
N GLU A 150 -31.79 -14.41 12.68
CA GLU A 150 -33.12 -14.58 13.26
C GLU A 150 -34.20 -13.96 12.36
N LYS A 151 -34.75 -14.78 11.44
CA LYS A 151 -35.86 -14.38 10.57
C LYS A 151 -37.14 -14.23 11.40
N LYS A 152 -37.69 -13.02 11.46
CA LYS A 152 -38.92 -12.72 12.21
C LYS A 152 -40.17 -13.07 11.42
N TYR A 153 -40.17 -12.82 10.12
CA TYR A 153 -41.30 -13.13 9.26
C TYR A 153 -40.89 -13.21 7.79
N MET A 154 -41.75 -13.84 6.99
CA MET A 154 -41.64 -13.92 5.54
C MET A 154 -43.04 -13.72 4.95
N LEU A 155 -43.19 -12.67 4.15
CA LEU A 155 -44.42 -12.28 3.50
C LEU A 155 -44.28 -12.50 1.99
N SER A 156 -45.21 -13.23 1.37
CA SER A 156 -45.25 -13.31 -0.10
C SER A 156 -45.60 -11.93 -0.68
N VAL A 157 -44.92 -11.54 -1.76
CA VAL A 157 -45.24 -10.30 -2.48
C VAL A 157 -46.47 -10.44 -3.37
N ASP A 158 -46.98 -11.66 -3.54
CA ASP A 158 -48.19 -11.93 -4.32
C ASP A 158 -49.39 -11.19 -3.74
N ASN A 159 -50.19 -10.59 -4.63
CA ASN A 159 -51.42 -9.86 -4.28
C ASN A 159 -51.21 -8.68 -3.32
N LEU A 160 -49.97 -8.20 -3.15
CA LEU A 160 -49.70 -6.96 -2.41
C LEU A 160 -49.84 -5.74 -3.32
N LYS A 161 -50.37 -4.65 -2.74
CA LYS A 161 -50.33 -3.31 -3.32
C LYS A 161 -49.77 -2.31 -2.33
N LEU A 162 -49.22 -1.23 -2.87
CA LEU A 162 -48.68 -0.10 -2.13
C LEU A 162 -49.75 0.99 -1.98
N ARG A 163 -49.84 1.63 -0.82
CA ARG A 163 -50.62 2.85 -0.61
C ARG A 163 -49.80 3.83 0.22
N ASP A 164 -49.96 5.11 -0.06
CA ASP A 164 -49.42 6.16 0.79
C ASP A 164 -50.28 6.38 2.04
N VAL A 165 -49.62 6.47 3.19
CA VAL A 165 -50.30 6.74 4.46
C VAL A 165 -50.11 8.20 4.80
N GLU A 166 -51.19 8.90 5.12
CA GLU A 166 -51.14 10.31 5.49
C GLU A 166 -50.26 10.52 6.73
N LYS A 167 -49.40 11.55 6.67
CA LYS A 167 -48.50 11.91 7.75
C LYS A 167 -49.32 12.37 8.97
N GLY A 168 -49.34 11.58 10.03
CA GLY A 168 -49.95 11.99 11.30
C GLY A 168 -49.29 13.26 11.85
N PHE A 169 -50.09 14.15 12.47
CA PHE A 169 -49.73 15.52 12.89
C PHE A 169 -48.48 15.65 13.80
N MET A 170 -47.93 14.53 14.32
CA MET A 170 -46.73 14.50 15.17
C MET A 170 -45.65 13.51 14.69
N SER A 171 -45.77 12.87 13.52
CA SER A 171 -44.76 11.93 13.00
C SER A 171 -43.74 12.65 12.12
N SER A 172 -42.45 12.52 12.43
CA SER A 172 -41.36 13.00 11.57
C SER A 172 -41.02 12.02 10.44
N LYS A 173 -41.45 10.76 10.53
CA LYS A 173 -41.12 9.69 9.55
C LYS A 173 -42.08 9.67 8.36
N HIS A 174 -41.56 9.27 7.20
CA HIS A 174 -42.32 9.07 5.97
C HIS A 174 -42.81 7.62 5.89
N ILE A 175 -44.12 7.41 5.67
CA ILE A 175 -44.77 6.11 5.84
C ILE A 175 -45.47 5.70 4.55
N PHE A 176 -45.31 4.42 4.18
CA PHE A 176 -46.11 3.77 3.15
C PHE A 176 -46.64 2.43 3.70
N ALA A 177 -47.75 1.95 3.15
CA ALA A 177 -48.39 0.72 3.58
C ALA A 177 -48.43 -0.33 2.46
N LEU A 178 -48.19 -1.59 2.85
CA LEU A 178 -48.46 -2.76 2.03
C LEU A 178 -49.79 -3.38 2.48
N PHE A 179 -50.72 -3.58 1.56
CA PHE A 179 -52.00 -4.22 1.85
C PHE A 179 -52.29 -5.31 0.80
N ASN A 180 -53.08 -6.31 1.17
CA ASN A 180 -53.46 -7.39 0.26
C ASN A 180 -54.74 -7.02 -0.51
N THR A 181 -54.77 -7.24 -1.82
CA THR A 181 -55.93 -6.96 -2.68
C THR A 181 -57.15 -7.82 -2.36
N GLU A 182 -56.93 -9.01 -1.80
CA GLU A 182 -57.98 -9.97 -1.42
C GLU A 182 -58.48 -9.74 0.01
N GLN A 183 -58.16 -8.60 0.63
CA GLN A 183 -58.55 -8.22 1.99
C GLN A 183 -58.10 -9.20 3.10
N ARG A 184 -57.09 -10.03 2.82
CA ARG A 184 -56.45 -10.88 3.84
C ARG A 184 -55.51 -10.07 4.72
N ASN A 185 -55.32 -10.53 5.97
CA ASN A 185 -54.34 -9.93 6.86
C ASN A 185 -52.93 -10.12 6.27
N VAL A 186 -52.18 -9.02 6.17
CA VAL A 186 -50.81 -9.01 5.62
C VAL A 186 -49.80 -9.45 6.68
N TYR A 187 -50.02 -9.08 7.94
CA TYR A 187 -49.14 -9.44 9.03
C TYR A 187 -49.93 -9.62 10.33
N LYS A 188 -49.94 -10.85 10.87
CA LYS A 188 -50.71 -11.21 12.07
C LYS A 188 -52.19 -10.80 11.91
N ASP A 189 -52.69 -9.95 12.79
CA ASP A 189 -54.07 -9.47 12.79
C ASP A 189 -54.23 -8.15 12.02
N TYR A 190 -53.15 -7.64 11.41
CA TYR A 190 -53.13 -6.37 10.69
C TYR A 190 -53.44 -6.56 9.20
N ARG A 191 -54.43 -5.81 8.70
CA ARG A 191 -54.85 -5.79 7.29
C ARG A 191 -53.86 -5.09 6.35
N GLN A 192 -52.98 -4.27 6.91
CA GLN A 192 -51.90 -3.60 6.19
C GLN A 192 -50.62 -3.63 7.03
N LEU A 193 -49.46 -3.55 6.39
CA LEU A 193 -48.16 -3.43 7.02
C LEU A 193 -47.61 -2.03 6.74
N GLU A 194 -47.50 -1.20 7.78
CA GLU A 194 -46.98 0.16 7.66
C GLU A 194 -45.48 0.19 7.88
N LEU A 195 -44.76 0.65 6.86
CA LEU A 195 -43.31 0.75 6.82
C LEU A 195 -42.91 2.22 6.76
N ALA A 196 -41.97 2.60 7.62
CA ALA A 196 -41.53 3.97 7.76
C ALA A 196 -40.02 4.10 7.51
N CYS A 197 -39.64 5.16 6.79
CA CYS A 197 -38.27 5.59 6.53
C CYS A 197 -38.01 6.97 7.14
N GLU A 198 -36.75 7.35 7.27
CA GLU A 198 -36.37 8.68 7.78
C GLU A 198 -36.54 9.76 6.72
N THR A 199 -36.25 9.43 5.46
CA THR A 199 -36.28 10.39 4.35
C THR A 199 -37.29 9.99 3.27
N GLN A 200 -37.77 10.98 2.50
CA GLN A 200 -38.62 10.74 1.34
C GLN A 200 -37.88 9.97 0.23
N GLU A 201 -36.59 10.25 0.05
CA GLU A 201 -35.74 9.58 -0.95
C GLU A 201 -35.64 8.07 -0.69
N GLU A 202 -35.54 7.66 0.58
CA GLU A 202 -35.57 6.26 0.97
C GLU A 202 -36.92 5.61 0.66
N VAL A 203 -38.03 6.29 0.94
CA VAL A 203 -39.38 5.80 0.58
C VAL A 203 -39.49 5.56 -0.92
N ASP A 204 -39.07 6.52 -1.73
CA ASP A 204 -39.16 6.41 -3.19
C ASP A 204 -38.24 5.30 -3.73
N SER A 205 -37.04 5.16 -3.14
CA SER A 205 -36.10 4.07 -3.46
C SER A 205 -36.66 2.69 -3.09
N TRP A 206 -37.35 2.57 -1.95
CA TRP A 206 -38.04 1.35 -1.54
C TRP A 206 -39.26 1.04 -2.42
N LYS A 207 -40.09 2.04 -2.74
CA LYS A 207 -41.21 1.91 -3.69
C LYS A 207 -40.71 1.42 -5.06
N ALA A 208 -39.65 2.01 -5.62
CA ALA A 208 -39.07 1.55 -6.88
C ALA A 208 -38.60 0.08 -6.83
N SER A 209 -38.08 -0.34 -5.67
CA SER A 209 -37.70 -1.74 -5.44
C SER A 209 -38.91 -2.68 -5.38
N PHE A 210 -40.01 -2.24 -4.76
CA PHE A 210 -41.29 -2.96 -4.77
C PHE A 210 -41.94 -3.03 -6.15
N LEU A 211 -41.89 -1.95 -6.95
CA LEU A 211 -42.32 -1.97 -8.35
C LEU A 211 -41.54 -3.02 -9.16
N ARG A 212 -40.23 -3.11 -8.93
CA ARG A 212 -39.37 -4.14 -9.54
C ARG A 212 -39.72 -5.56 -9.08
N ALA A 213 -40.30 -5.71 -7.90
CA ALA A 213 -40.83 -6.97 -7.36
C ALA A 213 -42.29 -7.25 -7.79
N GLY A 214 -42.90 -6.40 -8.64
CA GLY A 214 -44.28 -6.56 -9.10
C GLY A 214 -45.37 -6.04 -8.15
N VAL A 215 -44.98 -5.29 -7.11
CA VAL A 215 -45.92 -4.66 -6.16
C VAL A 215 -46.19 -3.22 -6.61
N TYR A 216 -47.40 -2.96 -7.10
CA TYR A 216 -47.77 -1.67 -7.69
C TYR A 216 -48.53 -0.78 -6.70
N PRO A 217 -48.39 0.57 -6.81
CA PRO A 217 -49.23 1.49 -6.06
C PRO A 217 -50.70 1.35 -6.43
N GLU A 218 -51.57 1.55 -5.45
CA GLU A 218 -53.01 1.58 -5.64
C GLU A 218 -53.39 2.78 -6.51
N ARG A 219 -54.17 2.50 -7.56
CA ARG A 219 -54.76 3.53 -8.40
C ARG A 219 -55.90 4.19 -7.64
N VAL A 220 -55.72 5.45 -7.25
CA VAL A 220 -56.78 6.27 -6.66
C VAL A 220 -57.84 6.61 -7.72
N GLY A 221 -58.98 5.91 -7.67
CA GLY A 221 -60.25 6.32 -8.29
C GLY A 221 -60.38 6.17 -9.82
N ALA A 222 -61.53 5.65 -10.26
CA ALA A 222 -61.83 5.25 -11.64
C ALA A 222 -62.52 6.34 -12.47
N SER A 223 -62.18 6.41 -13.77
CA SER A 223 -63.10 6.76 -14.86
C SER A 223 -62.46 6.34 -16.18
N GLU A 224 -63.23 5.62 -17.01
CA GLU A 224 -62.93 5.33 -18.41
C GLU A 224 -62.61 6.64 -19.13
N SER A 225 -61.35 6.97 -19.33
CA SER A 225 -60.92 8.05 -20.23
C SER A 225 -59.46 7.84 -20.60
N GLU A 226 -59.29 7.48 -21.87
CA GLU A 226 -58.22 7.88 -22.76
C GLU A 226 -56.80 7.38 -22.47
N GLU A 227 -56.34 6.58 -23.44
CA GLU A 227 -54.95 6.38 -23.81
C GLU A 227 -54.10 7.63 -23.56
N ASN A 228 -53.14 7.55 -22.65
CA ASN A 228 -51.97 8.39 -22.74
C ASN A 228 -50.74 7.62 -22.29
N GLY A 229 -49.92 7.33 -23.30
CA GLY A 229 -48.67 6.61 -23.16
C GLY A 229 -47.64 7.46 -22.41
N SER A 230 -47.15 6.91 -21.32
CA SER A 230 -45.87 7.32 -20.74
C SER A 230 -45.10 6.19 -20.05
N ASP A 231 -45.68 4.99 -19.91
CA ASP A 231 -44.99 3.84 -19.29
C ASP A 231 -44.33 2.87 -20.30
N SER A 232 -44.42 3.14 -21.61
CA SER A 232 -43.77 2.31 -22.62
C SER A 232 -42.25 2.53 -22.74
N PHE A 233 -41.69 3.54 -22.06
CA PHE A 233 -40.28 3.91 -22.26
C PHE A 233 -39.28 2.97 -21.56
N MET A 234 -39.70 2.20 -20.53
CA MET A 234 -38.78 1.31 -19.80
C MET A 234 -38.70 -0.13 -20.35
N HIS A 235 -39.51 -0.50 -21.34
CA HIS A 235 -39.56 -1.87 -21.88
C HIS A 235 -39.10 -2.02 -23.34
N SER A 236 -38.54 -0.97 -23.97
CA SER A 236 -38.16 -1.02 -25.40
C SER A 236 -36.72 -1.48 -25.69
N MET A 237 -36.00 -2.07 -24.74
CA MET A 237 -34.76 -2.77 -25.08
C MET A 237 -35.11 -4.16 -25.60
N ASP A 238 -34.88 -4.37 -26.90
CA ASP A 238 -35.01 -5.68 -27.54
C ASP A 238 -34.23 -6.73 -26.73
N PRO A 239 -34.89 -7.76 -26.17
CA PRO A 239 -34.24 -8.83 -25.41
C PRO A 239 -33.10 -9.53 -26.18
N GLN A 240 -33.14 -9.49 -27.51
CA GLN A 240 -32.06 -10.00 -28.34
C GLN A 240 -30.83 -9.09 -28.31
N LEU A 241 -31.03 -7.77 -28.35
CA LEU A 241 -29.96 -6.78 -28.23
C LEU A 241 -29.27 -6.88 -26.86
N GLU A 242 -30.03 -7.01 -25.77
CA GLU A 242 -29.46 -7.21 -24.42
C GLU A 242 -28.52 -8.42 -24.37
N ARG A 243 -28.92 -9.54 -24.98
CA ARG A 243 -28.12 -10.77 -25.03
C ARG A 243 -26.87 -10.62 -25.88
N GLN A 244 -26.97 -9.93 -27.01
CA GLN A 244 -25.82 -9.64 -27.88
C GLN A 244 -24.81 -8.71 -27.20
N VAL A 245 -25.28 -7.67 -26.51
CA VAL A 245 -24.43 -6.75 -25.74
C VAL A 245 -23.71 -7.50 -24.62
N GLU A 246 -24.41 -8.37 -23.89
CA GLU A 246 -23.80 -9.16 -22.83
C GLU A 246 -22.77 -10.18 -23.38
N THR A 247 -23.05 -10.78 -24.53
CA THR A 247 -22.09 -11.66 -25.21
C THR A 247 -20.81 -10.90 -25.60
N ILE A 248 -20.95 -9.70 -26.17
CA ILE A 248 -19.82 -8.83 -26.52
C ILE A 248 -19.05 -8.43 -25.27
N ARG A 249 -19.73 -8.08 -24.18
CA ARG A 249 -19.10 -7.74 -22.89
C ARG A 249 -18.20 -8.87 -22.39
N ASN A 250 -18.73 -10.09 -22.34
CA ASN A 250 -17.97 -11.26 -21.90
C ASN A 250 -16.73 -11.54 -22.77
N LEU A 251 -16.83 -11.32 -24.09
CA LEU A 251 -15.69 -11.44 -24.99
C LEU A 251 -14.64 -10.35 -24.74
N VAL A 252 -15.08 -9.09 -24.59
CA VAL A 252 -14.19 -7.96 -24.28
C VAL A 252 -13.47 -8.21 -22.96
N ASP A 253 -14.18 -8.62 -21.92
CA ASP A 253 -13.59 -8.88 -20.60
C ASP A 253 -12.56 -10.02 -20.65
N SER A 254 -12.88 -11.12 -21.36
CA SER A 254 -11.94 -12.23 -21.56
C SER A 254 -10.68 -11.79 -22.32
N TYR A 255 -10.83 -11.02 -23.41
CA TYR A 255 -9.68 -10.56 -24.19
C TYR A 255 -8.83 -9.55 -23.41
N MET A 256 -9.46 -8.60 -22.71
CA MET A 256 -8.77 -7.62 -21.88
C MET A 256 -8.01 -8.28 -20.73
N ALA A 257 -8.49 -9.40 -20.18
CA ALA A 257 -7.75 -10.14 -19.17
C ALA A 257 -6.41 -10.67 -19.71
N ILE A 258 -6.39 -11.15 -20.95
CA ILE A 258 -5.17 -11.63 -21.64
C ILE A 258 -4.22 -10.46 -21.86
N VAL A 259 -4.68 -9.36 -22.48
CA VAL A 259 -3.85 -8.17 -22.71
C VAL A 259 -3.26 -7.64 -21.40
N ASN A 260 -4.06 -7.56 -20.34
CA ASN A 260 -3.57 -7.12 -19.02
C ASN A 260 -2.52 -8.05 -18.42
N LYS A 261 -2.62 -9.37 -18.65
CA LYS A 261 -1.60 -10.35 -18.23
C LYS A 261 -0.30 -10.11 -19.00
N THR A 262 -0.37 -9.97 -20.33
CA THR A 262 0.77 -9.69 -21.20
C THR A 262 1.47 -8.39 -20.83
N VAL A 263 0.72 -7.28 -20.72
CA VAL A 263 1.29 -5.96 -20.39
C VAL A 263 1.94 -5.97 -19.01
N ARG A 264 1.32 -6.58 -17.99
CA ARG A 264 1.90 -6.64 -16.64
C ARG A 264 3.20 -7.46 -16.58
N ASP A 265 3.40 -8.41 -17.50
CA ASP A 265 4.63 -9.19 -17.60
C ASP A 265 5.71 -8.48 -18.45
N LEU A 266 5.34 -7.94 -19.61
CA LEU A 266 6.28 -7.35 -20.56
C LEU A 266 6.76 -5.96 -20.13
N MET A 267 5.95 -5.15 -19.43
CA MET A 267 6.34 -3.80 -19.02
C MET A 267 7.56 -3.78 -18.09
N PRO A 268 7.58 -4.53 -16.97
CA PRO A 268 8.76 -4.58 -16.11
C PRO A 268 9.99 -5.12 -16.82
N LYS A 269 9.84 -6.13 -17.69
CA LYS A 269 10.95 -6.71 -18.47
C LYS A 269 11.56 -5.69 -19.43
N THR A 270 10.71 -4.91 -20.10
CA THR A 270 11.15 -3.86 -21.04
C THR A 270 11.93 -2.78 -20.32
N ILE A 271 11.41 -2.28 -19.19
CA ILE A 271 12.09 -1.27 -18.37
C ILE A 271 13.42 -1.83 -17.82
N MET A 272 13.40 -3.06 -17.28
CA MET A 272 14.60 -3.69 -16.75
C MET A 272 15.70 -3.81 -17.80
N HIS A 273 15.35 -4.29 -19.00
CA HIS A 273 16.32 -4.50 -20.07
C HIS A 273 16.84 -3.19 -20.65
N LEU A 274 15.95 -2.29 -21.08
CA LEU A 274 16.34 -1.10 -21.84
C LEU A 274 16.85 0.05 -20.98
N MET A 275 16.45 0.10 -19.70
CA MET A 275 16.78 1.21 -18.81
C MET A 275 17.71 0.77 -17.69
N ILE A 276 17.31 -0.17 -16.84
CA ILE A 276 18.06 -0.51 -15.63
C ILE A 276 19.37 -1.22 -15.97
N ASN A 277 19.30 -2.30 -16.73
CA ASN A 277 20.48 -3.08 -17.12
C ASN A 277 21.43 -2.27 -17.99
N ASN A 278 20.88 -1.48 -18.92
CA ASN A 278 21.70 -0.62 -19.76
C ASN A 278 22.37 0.52 -18.97
N THR A 279 21.68 1.14 -18.01
CA THR A 279 22.30 2.14 -17.11
C THR A 279 23.36 1.51 -16.23
N LYS A 280 23.10 0.31 -15.71
CA LYS A 280 24.10 -0.46 -14.95
C LYS A 280 25.34 -0.69 -15.80
N GLU A 281 25.18 -1.24 -17.00
CA GLU A 281 26.29 -1.49 -17.92
C GLU A 281 27.09 -0.22 -18.18
N PHE A 282 26.42 0.87 -18.57
CA PHE A 282 27.04 2.19 -18.77
C PHE A 282 27.88 2.66 -17.57
N ILE A 283 27.36 2.52 -16.34
CA ILE A 283 28.09 2.88 -15.12
C ILE A 283 29.38 2.05 -14.96
N PHE A 284 29.33 0.75 -15.30
CA PHE A 284 30.48 -0.15 -15.12
C PHE A 284 31.50 -0.08 -16.26
N SER A 285 31.07 0.16 -17.50
CA SER A 285 31.95 0.07 -18.68
C SER A 285 32.34 1.43 -19.28
N GLU A 286 31.46 2.43 -19.24
CA GLU A 286 31.62 3.66 -20.05
C GLU A 286 31.80 4.91 -19.20
N LEU A 287 31.21 4.97 -18.01
CA LEU A 287 31.22 6.15 -17.15
C LEU A 287 32.64 6.66 -16.87
N LEU A 288 33.58 5.75 -16.62
CA LEU A 288 34.97 6.13 -16.34
C LEU A 288 35.62 6.81 -17.56
N ALA A 289 35.44 6.25 -18.76
CA ALA A 289 35.95 6.84 -19.98
C ALA A 289 35.34 8.23 -20.24
N ASN A 290 34.04 8.38 -19.98
CA ASN A 290 33.35 9.67 -20.09
C ASN A 290 33.93 10.71 -19.11
N LEU A 291 34.13 10.35 -17.83
CA LEU A 291 34.74 11.24 -16.84
C LEU A 291 36.15 11.68 -17.23
N TYR A 292 36.96 10.77 -17.81
CA TYR A 292 38.29 11.11 -18.31
C TYR A 292 38.27 12.03 -19.54
N SER A 293 37.18 12.02 -20.32
CA SER A 293 37.01 12.85 -21.51
C SER A 293 36.50 14.27 -21.21
N CYS A 294 35.96 14.52 -20.01
CA CYS A 294 35.29 15.77 -19.64
C CYS A 294 36.22 16.98 -19.39
N GLY A 295 37.54 16.85 -19.54
CA GLY A 295 38.49 17.97 -19.49
C GLY A 295 39.60 17.78 -18.46
N ASP A 296 39.94 18.84 -17.72
CA ASP A 296 41.04 18.84 -16.75
C ASP A 296 40.73 17.98 -15.52
N GLN A 297 41.44 16.86 -15.43
CA GLN A 297 41.33 15.89 -14.33
C GLN A 297 41.68 16.51 -12.97
N ASN A 298 42.58 17.50 -12.95
CA ASN A 298 42.98 18.16 -11.70
C ASN A 298 41.82 18.96 -11.13
N THR A 299 41.11 19.69 -11.98
CA THR A 299 39.91 20.44 -11.60
C THR A 299 38.81 19.49 -11.13
N LEU A 300 38.58 18.39 -11.83
CA LEU A 300 37.55 17.41 -11.46
C LEU A 300 37.78 16.82 -10.06
N MET A 301 39.05 16.60 -9.70
CA MET A 301 39.50 16.01 -8.45
C MET A 301 39.81 17.05 -7.36
N GLU A 302 39.36 18.30 -7.51
CA GLU A 302 39.49 19.31 -6.46
C GLU A 302 38.76 18.88 -5.17
N GLU A 303 39.48 18.91 -4.05
CA GLU A 303 38.94 18.64 -2.71
C GLU A 303 37.99 19.76 -2.27
N SER A 304 36.96 19.41 -1.49
CA SER A 304 36.13 20.43 -0.84
C SER A 304 36.92 21.24 0.19
N ALA A 305 36.57 22.51 0.38
CA ALA A 305 37.24 23.38 1.36
C ALA A 305 37.21 22.81 2.79
N GLU A 306 36.10 22.18 3.19
CA GLU A 306 35.97 21.51 4.49
C GLU A 306 36.93 20.32 4.60
N GLN A 307 37.07 19.52 3.53
CA GLN A 307 37.95 18.36 3.52
C GLN A 307 39.43 18.79 3.53
N ALA A 308 39.76 19.84 2.76
CA ALA A 308 41.09 20.44 2.76
C ALA A 308 41.46 20.99 4.15
N GLN A 309 40.54 21.71 4.80
CA GLN A 309 40.75 22.21 6.17
C GLN A 309 40.95 21.05 7.17
N ARG A 310 40.11 20.02 7.11
CA ARG A 310 40.24 18.84 7.99
C ARG A 310 41.57 18.12 7.77
N ARG A 311 42.05 18.03 6.52
CA ARG A 311 43.37 17.48 6.20
C ARG A 311 44.48 18.34 6.82
N ASP A 312 44.40 19.66 6.70
CA ASP A 312 45.40 20.58 7.26
C ASP A 312 45.42 20.55 8.80
N GLU A 313 44.26 20.45 9.45
CA GLU A 313 44.16 20.26 10.91
C GLU A 313 44.78 18.94 11.36
N MET A 314 44.52 17.85 10.63
CA MET A 314 45.10 16.54 10.90
C MET A 314 46.62 16.55 10.74
N LEU A 315 47.15 17.24 9.72
CA LEU A 315 48.58 17.40 9.52
C LEU A 315 49.23 18.20 10.66
N ARG A 316 48.61 19.29 11.12
CA ARG A 316 49.09 20.05 12.28
C ARG A 316 49.12 19.19 13.54
N MET A 317 48.06 18.44 13.80
CA MET A 317 47.99 17.51 14.93
C MET A 317 49.08 16.43 14.84
N TYR A 318 49.28 15.84 13.66
CA TYR A 318 50.32 14.85 13.42
C TYR A 318 51.72 15.40 13.75
N HIS A 319 52.05 16.60 13.26
CA HIS A 319 53.34 17.22 13.54
C HIS A 319 53.53 17.54 15.03
N ALA A 320 52.49 18.08 15.69
CA ALA A 320 52.53 18.36 17.12
C ALA A 320 52.73 17.09 17.97
N LEU A 321 52.04 15.99 17.63
CA LEU A 321 52.22 14.70 18.32
C LEU A 321 53.62 14.13 18.09
N LYS A 322 54.17 14.27 16.88
CA LYS A 322 55.53 13.81 16.56
C LYS A 322 56.58 14.60 17.33
N GLU A 323 56.41 15.91 17.46
CA GLU A 323 57.26 16.78 18.27
C GLU A 323 57.16 16.44 19.76
N ALA A 324 55.95 16.22 20.29
CA ALA A 324 55.75 15.79 21.67
C ALA A 324 56.45 14.45 21.97
N LEU A 325 56.39 13.49 21.04
CA LEU A 325 57.11 12.22 21.17
C LEU A 325 58.63 12.41 21.15
N SER A 326 59.15 13.33 20.33
CA SER A 326 60.57 13.68 20.34
C SER A 326 60.98 14.23 21.70
N ILE A 327 60.21 15.18 22.24
CA ILE A 327 60.48 15.79 23.56
C ILE A 327 60.49 14.72 24.67
N ILE A 328 59.54 13.77 24.65
CA ILE A 328 59.52 12.66 25.62
C ILE A 328 60.76 11.78 25.47
N GLY A 329 61.18 11.48 24.23
CA GLY A 329 62.41 10.74 23.95
C GLY A 329 63.66 11.47 24.48
N ASP A 330 63.71 12.78 24.29
CA ASP A 330 64.80 13.62 24.78
C ASP A 330 64.85 13.62 26.31
N ILE A 331 63.71 13.80 26.99
CA ILE A 331 63.64 13.74 28.47
C ILE A 331 64.12 12.39 29.00
N ASN A 332 63.65 11.28 28.40
CA ASN A 332 64.04 9.93 28.83
C ASN A 332 65.54 9.65 28.68
N THR A 333 66.22 10.30 27.74
CA THR A 333 67.66 10.11 27.50
C THR A 333 68.53 11.12 28.25
N THR A 334 68.00 12.31 28.58
CA THR A 334 68.77 13.39 29.23
C THR A 334 68.56 13.50 30.74
N THR A 335 67.52 12.88 31.30
CA THR A 335 67.31 12.90 32.76
C THR A 335 67.96 11.70 33.45
N VAL A 336 68.85 11.98 34.40
CA VAL A 336 69.45 10.96 35.27
C VAL A 336 68.64 10.87 36.56
N SER A 337 68.00 9.72 36.80
CA SER A 337 67.36 9.43 38.09
C SER A 337 68.43 9.25 39.16
N THR A 338 68.52 10.18 40.11
CA THR A 338 69.33 9.99 41.31
C THR A 338 68.65 8.96 42.22
N PRO A 339 69.32 7.85 42.59
CA PRO A 339 68.76 6.94 43.59
C PRO A 339 68.62 7.68 44.93
N MET A 340 67.54 7.39 45.66
CA MET A 340 67.33 8.00 46.98
C MET A 340 68.55 7.74 47.89
N PRO A 341 69.01 8.75 48.64
CA PRO A 341 70.11 8.57 49.57
C PRO A 341 69.73 7.50 50.62
N PRO A 342 70.70 6.71 51.10
CA PRO A 342 70.43 5.70 52.12
C PRO A 342 69.81 6.35 53.37
N PRO A 343 68.92 5.64 54.10
CA PRO A 343 68.35 6.15 55.34
C PRO A 343 69.45 6.58 56.32
N VAL A 344 69.31 7.76 56.90
CA VAL A 344 70.27 8.30 57.88
C VAL A 344 70.11 7.52 59.19
N ASP A 345 71.22 7.06 59.77
CA ASP A 345 71.23 6.39 61.07
C ASP A 345 71.16 7.45 62.19
N ASP A 346 70.00 7.54 62.85
CA ASP A 346 69.73 8.47 63.96
C ASP A 346 70.28 8.01 65.32
N SER A 347 71.17 6.99 65.35
CA SER A 347 71.75 6.44 66.58
C SER A 347 72.50 7.45 67.47
N TRP A 348 72.83 8.64 66.96
CA TRP A 348 73.42 9.73 67.75
C TRP A 348 72.41 10.55 68.60
N LEU A 349 71.09 10.37 68.41
CA LEU A 349 70.05 11.08 69.16
C LEU A 349 69.67 10.38 70.49
N GLN A 350 70.27 9.25 70.82
CA GLN A 350 69.97 8.51 72.06
C GLN A 350 70.92 8.90 73.20
N ILE A 351 70.64 10.05 73.83
CA ILE A 351 71.13 10.35 75.18
C ILE A 351 70.02 9.99 76.18
N ALA A 352 70.41 9.18 77.16
CA ALA A 352 69.57 8.58 78.18
C ALA A 352 68.80 9.59 79.04
N HIS A 353 67.47 9.49 79.04
CA HIS A 353 66.69 9.85 80.22
C HIS A 353 65.45 8.96 80.39
N VAL A 354 65.67 7.93 81.21
CA VAL A 354 64.78 7.34 82.23
C VAL A 354 63.29 7.71 82.14
N GLN A 355 62.45 6.71 81.81
CA GLN A 355 61.02 6.68 82.11
C GLN A 355 60.78 6.62 83.62
N PRO A 356 59.66 7.16 84.12
CA PRO A 356 58.73 6.26 84.81
C PRO A 356 57.23 6.52 84.57
N HIS A 357 56.53 5.39 84.41
CA HIS A 357 55.22 5.01 84.96
C HIS A 357 53.89 5.72 84.61
N ALA A 358 52.99 4.84 84.12
CA ALA A 358 51.56 4.66 84.46
C ALA A 358 50.53 5.70 83.96
N ALA A 359 49.26 5.41 83.65
CA ALA A 359 48.48 4.23 83.22
C ALA A 359 47.01 4.71 83.17
N ALA A 360 46.43 4.93 81.97
CA ALA A 360 45.00 4.84 81.57
C ALA A 360 43.90 5.68 82.31
N PRO A 361 42.61 5.73 81.87
CA PRO A 361 41.99 5.29 80.59
C PRO A 361 40.92 6.23 79.93
N SER A 362 40.78 6.10 78.58
CA SER A 362 39.54 6.05 77.74
C SER A 362 38.69 7.33 77.48
N PRO A 363 37.72 7.36 76.50
CA PRO A 363 37.28 6.32 75.54
C PRO A 363 37.02 6.72 74.05
N ARG A 364 37.24 5.73 73.18
CA ARG A 364 36.48 5.25 71.98
C ARG A 364 35.47 6.17 71.26
N ARG A 365 35.56 6.20 69.92
CA ARG A 365 34.49 5.72 69.01
C ARG A 365 35.03 5.31 67.63
N ALA A 366 34.47 4.23 67.08
CA ALA A 366 34.79 3.55 65.82
C ALA A 366 33.70 3.83 64.73
N PRO A 367 33.52 3.07 63.64
CA PRO A 367 34.06 3.38 62.30
C PRO A 367 33.06 3.31 61.11
N SER A 368 33.51 3.77 59.91
CA SER A 368 33.11 3.38 58.52
C SER A 368 31.67 3.69 58.01
N PRO A 369 31.27 3.56 56.71
CA PRO A 369 31.99 3.10 55.49
C PRO A 369 31.75 3.86 54.15
N ALA A 370 32.62 3.57 53.17
CA ALA A 370 32.51 3.46 51.69
C ALA A 370 31.44 4.21 50.85
N ARG A 371 31.88 4.80 49.72
CA ARG A 371 31.22 4.63 48.40
C ARG A 371 32.16 4.83 47.19
N VAL A 372 31.89 3.97 46.22
CA VAL A 372 32.50 3.68 44.91
C VAL A 372 32.41 4.84 43.91
N ALA A 373 33.42 5.00 43.05
CA ALA A 373 33.25 5.48 41.67
C ALA A 373 34.25 4.75 40.74
N GLY A 374 33.72 4.01 39.77
CA GLY A 374 34.51 3.21 38.81
C GLY A 374 34.90 3.98 37.54
N PRO A 375 35.81 3.43 36.71
CA PRO A 375 36.21 4.05 35.44
C PRO A 375 35.22 3.76 34.30
N CYS A 376 34.99 4.78 33.47
CA CYS A 376 34.22 4.72 32.22
C CYS A 376 34.90 3.86 31.16
N SER A 377 34.09 3.03 30.52
CA SER A 377 34.43 2.16 29.39
C SER A 377 34.38 2.91 28.06
N TRP A 378 35.49 2.96 27.34
CA TRP A 378 35.53 3.04 25.87
C TRP A 378 36.48 1.95 25.37
N ALA A 379 35.92 0.84 24.92
CA ALA A 379 36.61 -0.12 24.07
C ALA A 379 35.55 -0.87 23.26
N SER A 380 35.38 -0.44 22.02
CA SER A 380 34.64 -1.16 21.00
C SER A 380 35.32 -2.51 20.72
N ALA A 381 34.48 -3.53 20.64
CA ALA A 381 34.85 -4.91 20.39
C ALA A 381 35.61 -5.10 19.06
N CYS A 382 36.87 -5.52 19.15
CA CYS A 382 37.52 -6.33 18.13
C CYS A 382 37.21 -7.80 18.45
N TRP A 383 36.36 -8.43 17.63
CA TRP A 383 36.20 -9.89 17.64
C TRP A 383 37.30 -10.50 16.78
N VAL A 384 38.32 -11.07 17.43
CA VAL A 384 39.21 -12.08 16.84
C VAL A 384 38.87 -13.41 17.51
N ARG A 385 38.49 -14.41 16.69
CA ARG A 385 38.34 -15.79 17.12
C ARG A 385 39.41 -16.64 16.40
N PRO A 386 40.13 -17.52 17.09
CA PRO A 386 41.24 -18.27 16.49
C PRO A 386 40.81 -19.58 15.83
N GLY A 387 41.41 -19.86 14.67
CA GLY A 387 41.98 -21.16 14.29
C GLY A 387 41.05 -22.30 13.85
N GLY A 388 41.25 -22.78 12.61
CA GLY A 388 41.12 -24.20 12.30
C GLY A 388 40.51 -24.56 10.94
N GLY A 389 41.37 -24.93 9.97
CA GLY A 389 41.06 -25.99 8.99
C GLY A 389 40.71 -25.58 7.56
N ALA A 390 41.70 -25.56 6.67
CA ALA A 390 41.55 -25.99 5.27
C ALA A 390 42.23 -27.37 5.15
N PRO A 391 41.72 -28.33 4.35
CA PRO A 391 42.05 -28.31 2.91
C PRO A 391 41.01 -28.98 1.97
N ARG A 392 40.93 -28.53 0.71
CA ARG A 392 41.34 -29.30 -0.50
C ARG A 392 40.79 -28.63 -1.77
N ALA A 393 41.72 -28.34 -2.67
CA ALA A 393 41.47 -28.00 -4.05
C ALA A 393 40.98 -29.23 -4.84
N LEU A 394 39.90 -29.07 -5.60
CA LEU A 394 39.48 -30.02 -6.63
C LEU A 394 40.22 -29.67 -7.92
N GLN A 395 40.93 -30.68 -8.41
CA GLN A 395 41.78 -30.67 -9.59
C GLN A 395 40.92 -30.62 -10.85
N ALA A 396 41.30 -29.76 -11.78
CA ALA A 396 40.90 -29.82 -13.18
C ALA A 396 41.50 -31.08 -13.82
N GLY A 397 40.65 -31.87 -14.48
CA GLY A 397 41.06 -32.97 -15.36
C GLY A 397 40.55 -32.69 -16.75
N GLY A 398 41.45 -32.63 -17.73
CA GLY A 398 41.13 -32.64 -19.16
C GLY A 398 41.45 -33.99 -19.79
N PHE A 399 40.56 -34.38 -20.72
CA PHE A 399 40.78 -35.17 -21.96
C PHE A 399 41.18 -36.66 -21.83
N PRO A 400 40.87 -37.52 -22.82
CA PRO A 400 40.75 -37.30 -24.29
C PRO A 400 39.37 -37.00 -24.85
#